data_AF-A0A2D5XLC3-F1
#
_entry.id   AF-A0A2D5XLC3-F1
#
_cell.length_a   1.000
_cell.length_b   1.000
_cell.length_c   1.000
_cell.angle_alpha   90.00
_cell.angle_beta   90.00
_cell.angle_gamma   90.00
#
_symmetry.space_group_name_H-M   'P 1'
#
loop_
_entity.id
_entity.type
_entity.pdbx_description
1 polymer ?
#
loop_
_entity_poly.entity_id
_entity_poly.type
_entity_poly.pdbx_seq_one_letter_code
_entity_poly.pdbx_strand_id
1 'polypeptide(L)'
;MCEASLGPREHDRIDGTMFGYAQCRHEGNSSVKKSSILELLLIPALLTGMPGSINAQDAPSEETISFFKLNCMSCHTIGGGRLTGPDLKGAIERADEAWLVDFILDPKGVIDGGDPYAVELLRESRGVYMTKVPGIDRARAEKLVKLIISESLKERSQFAGLEISDRPLTDADIGRGRELFMGATQYENGAPACLSCHTVSGIGGLGGGRLGPDLTNAYDRLEGRKAVSAWLGAPPSLVMQPVFKDHPLDGEEVLALVAYLKSVAESEVGVAPVSTLKFVLSGFAGSAFLLLLLDFLWRRRYRATRRPMVRNRHHAAMGSKS
;
A
#
# COMPACT_ATOMS: atom_id res chain seq x y z
N MET A 1 -36.02 -25.18 20.77
CA MET A 1 -37.31 -24.44 20.89
C MET A 1 -37.38 -23.82 22.27
N CYS A 2 -37.21 -22.50 22.36
CA CYS A 2 -37.94 -21.58 23.24
C CYS A 2 -37.43 -20.16 22.98
N GLU A 3 -38.39 -19.24 23.00
CA GLU A 3 -38.38 -17.89 22.46
C GLU A 3 -37.71 -16.83 23.35
N ALA A 4 -37.60 -15.66 22.71
CA ALA A 4 -37.10 -14.36 23.13
C ALA A 4 -37.66 -13.77 24.44
N SER A 5 -36.88 -12.88 25.05
CA SER A 5 -37.41 -11.58 25.51
C SER A 5 -36.26 -10.56 25.63
N LEU A 6 -36.48 -9.38 25.06
CA LEU A 6 -35.63 -8.20 25.09
C LEU A 6 -36.08 -7.25 26.21
N GLY A 7 -35.13 -6.60 26.89
CA GLY A 7 -35.36 -5.47 27.80
C GLY A 7 -34.08 -4.63 27.98
N PRO A 8 -34.16 -3.31 28.24
CA PRO A 8 -33.28 -2.31 27.63
C PRO A 8 -32.09 -1.80 28.48
N ARG A 9 -31.25 -1.01 27.79
CA ARG A 9 -29.98 -0.38 28.21
C ARG A 9 -30.10 0.52 29.44
N GLU A 10 -29.04 0.52 30.24
CA GLU A 10 -28.71 1.65 31.13
C GLU A 10 -27.19 1.90 31.12
N HIS A 11 -26.85 3.18 30.94
CA HIS A 11 -25.51 3.74 31.11
C HIS A 11 -25.20 3.82 32.61
N ASP A 12 -24.06 3.32 33.06
CA ASP A 12 -23.15 4.17 33.84
C ASP A 12 -21.73 3.59 34.00
N ARG A 13 -20.85 4.52 34.32
CA ARG A 13 -19.38 4.50 34.33
C ARG A 13 -18.82 3.97 35.68
N ILE A 14 -17.54 3.61 35.66
CA ILE A 14 -16.52 3.68 36.75
C ILE A 14 -16.08 2.35 37.43
N ASP A 15 -14.77 2.11 37.23
CA ASP A 15 -13.73 1.45 38.04
C ASP A 15 -13.76 -0.03 38.46
N GLY A 16 -12.57 -0.64 38.30
CA GLY A 16 -12.00 -1.46 39.37
C GLY A 16 -11.99 -2.95 39.11
N THR A 17 -10.83 -3.45 38.67
CA THR A 17 -10.20 -4.72 39.10
C THR A 17 -11.12 -5.85 39.56
N MET A 18 -11.15 -6.97 38.83
CA MET A 18 -10.90 -8.30 39.41
C MET A 18 -10.84 -9.38 38.32
N PHE A 19 -9.79 -10.18 38.45
CA PHE A 19 -9.60 -11.47 37.81
C PHE A 19 -10.81 -12.39 38.05
N GLY A 20 -11.26 -13.07 37.00
CA GLY A 20 -12.32 -14.08 37.10
C GLY A 20 -12.22 -15.07 35.94
N TYR A 21 -11.26 -16.00 36.01
CA TYR A 21 -11.26 -17.19 35.16
C TYR A 21 -12.41 -18.10 35.61
N ALA A 22 -13.47 -18.19 34.81
CA ALA A 22 -14.54 -19.16 34.98
C ALA A 22 -14.07 -20.53 34.47
N GLN A 23 -13.70 -21.41 35.42
CA GLN A 23 -13.39 -22.81 35.18
C GLN A 23 -14.70 -23.61 35.05
N CYS A 24 -15.01 -24.11 33.86
CA CYS A 24 -16.11 -25.08 33.68
C CYS A 24 -15.71 -26.45 34.24
N ARG A 25 -16.36 -26.85 35.35
CA ARG A 25 -16.38 -28.22 35.85
C ARG A 25 -17.30 -29.07 34.96
N HIS A 26 -16.75 -30.09 34.32
CA HIS A 26 -17.53 -31.22 33.84
C HIS A 26 -17.63 -32.27 34.95
N GLU A 27 -18.83 -32.44 35.51
CA GLU A 27 -19.21 -33.63 36.26
C GLU A 27 -19.61 -34.74 35.28
N GLY A 28 -18.90 -35.87 35.35
CA GLY A 28 -19.18 -37.07 34.56
C GLY A 28 -19.03 -38.30 35.43
N ASN A 29 -20.10 -38.64 36.14
CA ASN A 29 -20.27 -39.89 36.89
C ASN A 29 -20.78 -40.98 35.93
N SER A 30 -20.07 -42.10 35.79
CA SER A 30 -20.71 -43.43 35.77
C SER A 30 -19.70 -44.59 35.74
N SER A 31 -19.63 -45.28 36.89
CA SER A 31 -19.74 -46.74 37.03
C SER A 31 -18.69 -47.65 36.36
N VAL A 32 -17.66 -47.99 37.14
CA VAL A 32 -16.73 -49.12 36.91
C VAL A 32 -17.43 -50.44 37.26
N LYS A 33 -17.56 -51.35 36.29
CA LYS A 33 -17.84 -52.78 36.54
C LYS A 33 -16.54 -53.58 36.42
N LYS A 34 -16.18 -54.24 37.53
CA LYS A 34 -15.10 -55.21 37.67
C LYS A 34 -15.53 -56.56 37.09
N SER A 35 -14.70 -57.20 36.28
CA SER A 35 -14.65 -58.67 36.20
C SER A 35 -13.26 -59.15 35.81
N SER A 36 -12.63 -59.89 36.72
CA SER A 36 -11.37 -60.60 36.57
C SER A 36 -11.59 -61.95 35.89
N ILE A 37 -10.82 -62.28 34.83
CA ILE A 37 -10.40 -63.64 34.40
C ILE A 37 -9.16 -63.41 33.49
N LEU A 38 -7.92 -63.47 33.98
CA LEU A 38 -7.04 -64.66 34.07
C LEU A 38 -7.09 -65.56 32.82
N GLU A 39 -6.35 -65.23 31.76
CA GLU A 39 -5.76 -66.27 30.92
C GLU A 39 -4.42 -65.84 30.29
N LEU A 40 -3.49 -66.76 30.47
CA LEU A 40 -2.09 -66.78 30.10
C LEU A 40 -1.99 -67.14 28.61
N LEU A 41 -1.40 -66.29 27.77
CA LEU A 41 -0.89 -66.71 26.47
C LEU A 41 0.34 -65.89 26.07
N LEU A 42 1.45 -66.63 25.94
CA LEU A 42 2.73 -66.23 25.37
C LEU A 42 2.56 -65.41 24.07
N ILE A 43 3.19 -64.23 24.00
CA ILE A 43 3.53 -63.57 22.73
C ILE A 43 5.03 -63.27 22.77
N PRO A 44 5.81 -63.75 21.79
CA PRO A 44 7.24 -63.51 21.75
C PRO A 44 7.54 -62.05 21.42
N ALA A 45 8.58 -61.53 22.07
CA ALA A 45 9.18 -60.24 21.78
C ALA A 45 9.59 -60.15 20.30
N LEU A 46 8.93 -59.29 19.53
CA LEU A 46 9.42 -58.78 18.25
C LEU A 46 9.67 -57.28 18.39
N LEU A 47 10.84 -56.97 18.95
CA LEU A 47 11.46 -55.65 18.90
C LEU A 47 12.18 -55.56 17.56
N THR A 48 11.68 -54.77 16.61
CA THR A 48 12.46 -53.93 15.67
C THR A 48 11.51 -53.27 14.68
N GLY A 49 11.38 -51.96 14.80
CA GLY A 49 10.60 -51.14 13.89
C GLY A 49 10.23 -49.81 14.54
N MET A 50 11.21 -49.10 15.09
CA MET A 50 11.03 -47.69 15.37
C MET A 50 10.77 -47.01 14.02
N PRO A 51 9.60 -46.39 13.77
CA PRO A 51 9.51 -45.45 12.67
C PRO A 51 10.52 -44.35 12.97
N GLY A 52 11.50 -44.20 12.08
CA GLY A 52 12.51 -43.15 12.20
C GLY A 52 11.81 -41.83 12.48
N SER A 53 12.22 -41.16 13.54
CA SER A 53 11.87 -39.77 13.77
C SER A 53 12.36 -39.00 12.53
N ILE A 54 11.43 -38.66 11.65
CA ILE A 54 11.60 -37.49 10.78
C ILE A 54 11.95 -36.35 11.72
N ASN A 55 13.19 -35.88 11.65
CA ASN A 55 13.65 -34.76 12.44
C ASN A 55 12.70 -33.60 12.18
N ALA A 56 11.98 -33.16 13.21
CA ALA A 56 11.27 -31.88 13.22
C ALA A 56 12.23 -30.67 13.11
N GLN A 57 13.51 -30.90 12.78
CA GLN A 57 14.56 -29.91 12.63
C GLN A 57 14.64 -29.29 11.23
N ASP A 58 13.93 -29.85 10.23
CA ASP A 58 13.89 -29.29 8.88
C ASP A 58 12.79 -28.23 8.69
N ALA A 59 11.85 -28.14 9.65
CA ALA A 59 10.86 -27.07 9.66
C ALA A 59 11.54 -25.76 10.14
N PRO A 60 11.33 -24.63 9.44
CA PRO A 60 11.84 -23.35 9.90
C PRO A 60 11.33 -23.03 11.31
N SER A 61 12.23 -22.60 12.21
CA SER A 61 11.83 -22.25 13.57
C SER A 61 10.92 -21.02 13.60
N GLU A 62 10.04 -20.92 14.60
CA GLU A 62 9.20 -19.73 14.83
C GLU A 62 10.03 -18.44 14.96
N GLU A 63 11.23 -18.53 15.53
CA GLU A 63 12.18 -17.41 15.57
C GLU A 63 12.59 -16.97 14.15
N THR A 64 12.91 -17.91 13.26
CA THR A 64 13.31 -17.63 11.87
C THR A 64 12.16 -17.00 11.09
N ILE A 65 10.95 -17.54 11.25
CA ILE A 65 9.73 -16.99 10.64
C ILE A 65 9.48 -15.56 11.12
N SER A 66 9.52 -15.34 12.44
CA SER A 66 9.30 -14.03 13.04
C SER A 66 10.36 -13.02 12.60
N PHE A 67 11.62 -13.43 12.52
CA PHE A 67 12.70 -12.58 12.04
C PHE A 67 12.48 -12.16 10.59
N PHE A 68 12.10 -13.09 9.71
CA PHE A 68 11.77 -12.78 8.31
C PHE A 68 10.60 -11.79 8.20
N LYS A 69 9.53 -12.00 8.99
CA LYS A 69 8.36 -11.11 9.03
C LYS A 69 8.74 -9.68 9.42
N LEU A 70 9.61 -9.53 10.41
CA LEU A 70 9.97 -8.22 10.93
C LEU A 70 11.00 -7.47 10.08
N ASN A 71 11.90 -8.19 9.38
CA ASN A 71 13.08 -7.58 8.76
C ASN A 71 13.14 -7.72 7.23
N CYS A 72 12.39 -8.64 6.63
CA CYS A 72 12.49 -8.93 5.19
C CYS A 72 11.21 -8.53 4.44
N MET A 73 10.03 -8.75 5.05
CA MET A 73 8.73 -8.58 4.38
C MET A 73 8.39 -7.15 3.98
N SER A 74 9.06 -6.14 4.53
CA SER A 74 8.86 -4.75 4.09
C SER A 74 9.36 -4.50 2.68
N CYS A 75 10.31 -5.32 2.20
CA CYS A 75 10.99 -5.14 0.93
C CYS A 75 10.89 -6.36 0.01
N HIS A 76 10.59 -7.54 0.55
CA HIS A 76 10.56 -8.79 -0.20
C HIS A 76 9.25 -9.54 0.04
N THR A 77 8.80 -10.27 -0.98
CA THR A 77 7.80 -11.33 -0.83
C THR A 77 8.39 -12.66 -1.28
N ILE A 78 7.69 -13.76 -0.99
CA ILE A 78 8.00 -15.08 -1.55
C ILE A 78 6.82 -15.51 -2.41
N GLY A 79 6.87 -15.25 -3.72
CA GLY A 79 5.82 -15.59 -4.66
C GLY A 79 4.68 -14.58 -4.73
N GLY A 80 4.85 -13.41 -4.10
CA GLY A 80 3.91 -12.29 -4.14
C GLY A 80 4.22 -11.26 -5.23
N GLY A 81 5.38 -11.39 -5.88
CA GLY A 81 5.89 -10.45 -6.84
C GLY A 81 6.92 -9.47 -6.27
N ARG A 82 7.50 -8.69 -7.18
CA ARG A 82 8.55 -7.73 -6.87
C ARG A 82 8.00 -6.54 -6.08
N LEU A 83 8.73 -6.12 -5.03
CA LEU A 83 8.49 -4.89 -4.26
C LEU A 83 9.67 -3.92 -4.47
N THR A 84 10.20 -3.33 -3.39
CA THR A 84 11.50 -2.63 -3.43
C THR A 84 12.63 -3.61 -3.73
N GLY A 85 12.61 -4.78 -3.09
CA GLY A 85 13.49 -5.90 -3.39
C GLY A 85 12.86 -6.88 -4.37
N PRO A 86 13.68 -7.75 -4.99
CA PRO A 86 13.18 -8.83 -5.83
C PRO A 86 12.31 -9.83 -5.04
N ASP A 87 11.40 -10.50 -5.75
CA ASP A 87 10.69 -11.65 -5.21
C ASP A 87 11.67 -12.80 -4.95
N LEU A 88 11.54 -13.45 -3.80
CA LEU A 88 12.46 -14.49 -3.35
C LEU A 88 12.03 -15.90 -3.76
N LYS A 89 10.86 -16.09 -4.39
CA LYS A 89 10.44 -17.39 -4.91
C LYS A 89 11.41 -17.84 -6.00
N GLY A 90 11.92 -19.06 -5.84
CA GLY A 90 12.91 -19.64 -6.75
C GLY A 90 14.26 -18.93 -6.72
N ALA A 91 14.61 -18.21 -5.64
CA ALA A 91 15.90 -17.52 -5.54
C ALA A 91 17.10 -18.46 -5.79
N ILE A 92 16.98 -19.72 -5.37
CA ILE A 92 18.02 -20.74 -5.54
C ILE A 92 18.28 -21.14 -7.02
N GLU A 93 17.34 -20.83 -7.92
CA GLU A 93 17.51 -21.03 -9.35
C GLU A 93 18.36 -19.92 -10.00
N ARG A 94 18.46 -18.77 -9.33
CA ARG A 94 19.15 -17.57 -9.81
C ARG A 94 20.53 -17.39 -9.18
N ALA A 95 20.70 -17.82 -7.93
CA ALA A 95 21.95 -17.81 -7.21
C ALA A 95 22.03 -18.99 -6.22
N ASP A 96 23.23 -19.53 -5.99
CA ASP A 96 23.41 -20.65 -5.07
C ASP A 96 23.23 -20.25 -3.59
N GLU A 97 23.07 -21.25 -2.71
CA GLU A 97 22.81 -21.03 -1.28
C GLU A 97 23.94 -20.22 -0.61
N ALA A 98 25.19 -20.47 -0.98
CA ALA A 98 26.34 -19.78 -0.39
C ALA A 98 26.34 -18.30 -0.80
N TRP A 99 26.06 -18.01 -2.07
CA TRP A 99 25.92 -16.65 -2.56
C TRP A 99 24.78 -15.92 -1.86
N LEU A 100 23.61 -16.55 -1.68
CA LEU A 100 22.47 -15.94 -0.98
C LEU A 100 22.82 -15.61 0.48
N VAL A 101 23.53 -16.51 1.17
CA VAL A 101 24.01 -16.26 2.54
C VAL A 101 24.98 -15.08 2.58
N ASP A 102 25.97 -15.05 1.68
CA ASP A 102 26.96 -13.98 1.64
C ASP A 102 26.33 -12.63 1.28
N PHE A 103 25.38 -12.60 0.34
CA PHE A 103 24.62 -11.40 -0.01
C PHE A 103 23.78 -10.89 1.17
N ILE A 104 23.11 -11.76 1.93
CA ILE A 104 22.34 -11.35 3.12
C ILE A 104 23.25 -10.77 4.22
N LEU A 105 24.48 -11.27 4.35
CA LEU A 105 25.44 -10.84 5.37
C LEU A 105 26.08 -9.48 5.06
N ASP A 106 26.42 -9.24 3.79
CA ASP A 106 27.03 -7.99 3.33
C ASP A 106 26.59 -7.61 1.90
N PRO A 107 25.35 -7.13 1.72
CA PRO A 107 24.83 -6.82 0.40
C PRO A 107 25.68 -5.76 -0.31
N LYS A 108 26.14 -4.75 0.45
CA LYS A 108 26.98 -3.67 -0.09
C LYS A 108 28.34 -4.19 -0.53
N GLY A 109 28.99 -5.04 0.27
CA GLY A 109 30.27 -5.65 -0.10
C GLY A 109 30.19 -6.46 -1.38
N VAL A 110 29.14 -7.26 -1.57
CA VAL A 110 28.94 -8.04 -2.80
C VAL A 110 28.71 -7.14 -4.02
N ILE A 111 27.87 -6.10 -3.88
CA ILE A 111 27.59 -5.15 -4.97
C ILE A 111 28.83 -4.33 -5.32
N ASP A 112 29.48 -3.70 -4.34
CA ASP A 112 30.66 -2.85 -4.55
C ASP A 112 31.87 -3.67 -5.02
N GLY A 113 31.92 -4.97 -4.69
CA GLY A 113 32.90 -5.92 -5.18
C GLY A 113 32.76 -6.23 -6.68
N GLY A 114 31.67 -5.80 -7.32
CA GLY A 114 31.46 -5.91 -8.76
C GLY A 114 30.86 -7.24 -9.22
N ASP A 115 30.18 -7.98 -8.33
CA ASP A 115 29.42 -9.17 -8.73
C ASP A 115 28.38 -8.79 -9.79
N PRO A 116 28.42 -9.37 -11.01
CA PRO A 116 27.55 -8.95 -12.11
C PRO A 116 26.06 -9.09 -11.81
N TYR A 117 25.68 -10.13 -11.07
CA TYR A 117 24.28 -10.37 -10.71
C TYR A 117 23.80 -9.39 -9.65
N ALA A 118 24.63 -9.12 -8.62
CA ALA A 118 24.34 -8.13 -7.59
C ALA A 118 24.22 -6.71 -8.16
N VAL A 119 25.09 -6.34 -9.10
CA VAL A 119 25.04 -5.03 -9.78
C VAL A 119 23.76 -4.90 -10.62
N GLU A 120 23.35 -5.96 -11.30
CA GLU A 120 22.08 -5.98 -12.03
C GLU A 120 20.88 -5.83 -11.10
N LEU A 121 20.86 -6.56 -9.97
CA LEU A 121 19.83 -6.42 -8.95
C LEU A 121 19.75 -4.99 -8.41
N LEU A 122 20.87 -4.29 -8.23
CA LEU A 122 20.88 -2.88 -7.81
C LEU A 122 20.21 -1.99 -8.86
N ARG A 123 20.50 -2.22 -10.16
CA ARG A 123 19.91 -1.48 -11.27
C ARG A 123 18.39 -1.66 -11.31
N GLU A 124 17.92 -2.90 -11.24
CA GLU A 124 16.48 -3.21 -11.16
C GLU A 124 15.83 -2.59 -9.92
N SER A 125 16.57 -2.51 -8.81
CA SER A 125 16.15 -1.89 -7.55
C SER A 125 16.31 -0.37 -7.55
N ARG A 126 16.48 0.24 -8.72
CA ARG A 126 16.54 1.71 -8.92
C ARG A 126 17.64 2.37 -8.10
N GLY A 127 18.76 1.66 -7.89
CA GLY A 127 19.89 2.14 -7.10
C GLY A 127 19.69 2.04 -5.58
N VAL A 128 18.61 1.41 -5.11
CA VAL A 128 18.39 1.17 -3.68
C VAL A 128 19.17 -0.07 -3.25
N TYR A 129 20.14 0.12 -2.36
CA TYR A 129 20.89 -0.97 -1.75
C TYR A 129 20.02 -1.73 -0.74
N MET A 130 20.12 -3.06 -0.74
CA MET A 130 19.63 -3.86 0.39
C MET A 130 20.42 -3.47 1.64
N THR A 131 19.72 -3.09 2.69
CA THR A 131 20.36 -2.69 3.95
C THR A 131 20.84 -3.91 4.70
N LYS A 132 21.97 -3.78 5.42
CA LYS A 132 22.41 -4.82 6.33
C LYS A 132 21.44 -4.90 7.50
N VAL A 133 20.79 -6.04 7.64
CA VAL A 133 19.77 -6.26 8.68
C VAL A 133 20.44 -6.33 10.06
N PRO A 134 19.97 -5.57 11.07
CA PRO A 134 20.50 -5.66 12.42
C PRO A 134 20.36 -7.06 13.01
N GLY A 135 21.41 -7.56 13.66
CA GLY A 135 21.43 -8.89 14.25
C GLY A 135 21.52 -10.01 13.21
N ILE A 136 21.87 -9.75 11.96
CA ILE A 136 22.19 -10.82 11.01
C ILE A 136 23.57 -11.43 11.30
N ASP A 137 23.63 -12.76 11.33
CA ASP A 137 24.86 -13.55 11.41
C ASP A 137 24.77 -14.74 10.43
N ARG A 138 25.89 -15.45 10.21
CA ARG A 138 25.94 -16.50 9.18
C ARG A 138 24.93 -17.63 9.45
N ALA A 139 24.81 -18.07 10.69
CA ALA A 139 23.88 -19.15 11.07
C ALA A 139 22.42 -18.72 10.85
N ARG A 140 22.07 -17.46 11.13
CA ARG A 140 20.75 -16.91 10.88
C ARG A 140 20.49 -16.74 9.38
N ALA A 141 21.46 -16.27 8.61
CA ALA A 141 21.36 -16.16 7.16
C ALA A 141 21.09 -17.54 6.51
N GLU A 142 21.82 -18.59 6.90
CA GLU A 142 21.58 -19.96 6.44
C GLU A 142 20.15 -20.44 6.75
N LYS A 143 19.65 -20.19 7.97
CA LYS A 143 18.26 -20.53 8.33
C LYS A 143 17.24 -19.77 7.49
N LEU A 144 17.49 -18.49 7.19
CA LEU A 144 16.63 -17.67 6.34
C LEU A 144 16.63 -18.16 4.89
N VAL A 145 17.78 -18.55 4.34
CA VAL A 145 17.85 -19.11 2.99
C VAL A 145 17.10 -20.45 2.92
N LYS A 146 17.23 -21.30 3.94
CA LYS A 146 16.42 -22.54 4.04
C LYS A 146 14.92 -22.26 4.13
N LEU A 147 14.51 -21.25 4.92
CA LEU A 147 13.12 -20.79 4.95
C LEU A 147 12.66 -20.39 3.52
N ILE A 148 13.43 -19.55 2.83
CA ILE A 148 13.11 -19.09 1.47
C ILE A 148 12.97 -20.27 0.50
N ILE A 149 13.89 -21.23 0.54
CA ILE A 149 13.83 -22.45 -0.29
C ILE A 149 12.55 -23.24 0.03
N SER A 150 12.30 -23.54 1.31
CA SER A 150 11.15 -24.34 1.73
C SER A 150 9.81 -23.69 1.34
N GLU A 151 9.73 -22.37 1.38
CA GLU A 151 8.55 -21.59 1.00
C GLU A 151 8.40 -21.45 -0.51
N SER A 152 9.51 -21.41 -1.24
CA SER A 152 9.52 -21.36 -2.70
C SER A 152 8.94 -22.63 -3.33
N LEU A 153 9.15 -23.78 -2.68
CA LEU A 153 8.64 -25.08 -3.11
C LEU A 153 7.14 -25.25 -2.89
N LYS A 154 6.53 -24.41 -2.05
CA LYS A 154 5.08 -24.46 -1.82
C LYS A 154 4.35 -23.88 -3.03
N GLU A 155 3.19 -24.47 -3.33
CA GLU A 155 2.24 -23.88 -4.28
C GLU A 155 1.98 -22.41 -3.91
N ARG A 156 1.74 -22.17 -2.61
CA ARG A 156 1.64 -20.83 -2.03
C ARG A 156 2.47 -20.70 -0.76
N SER A 157 3.30 -19.68 -0.71
CA SER A 157 4.04 -19.31 0.48
C SER A 157 3.17 -18.53 1.46
N GLN A 158 3.42 -18.69 2.75
CA GLN A 158 2.85 -17.82 3.79
C GLN A 158 3.35 -16.37 3.71
N PHE A 159 4.41 -16.12 2.92
CA PHE A 159 5.02 -14.81 2.71
C PHE A 159 4.72 -14.23 1.32
N ALA A 160 3.75 -14.80 0.60
CA ALA A 160 3.32 -14.30 -0.71
C ALA A 160 2.56 -12.95 -0.63
N GLY A 161 2.24 -12.47 0.58
CA GLY A 161 1.49 -11.22 0.76
C GLY A 161 0.00 -11.36 0.44
N LEU A 162 -0.63 -10.23 0.11
CA LEU A 162 -2.06 -10.15 -0.22
C LEU A 162 -2.35 -10.98 -1.48
N GLU A 163 -3.38 -11.82 -1.43
CA GLU A 163 -3.80 -12.59 -2.61
C GLU A 163 -4.50 -11.69 -3.60
N ILE A 164 -3.87 -11.47 -4.74
CA ILE A 164 -4.44 -10.69 -5.82
C ILE A 164 -4.94 -11.70 -6.86
N SER A 165 -6.26 -11.84 -6.97
CA SER A 165 -6.87 -12.71 -7.98
C SER A 165 -6.35 -12.34 -9.38
N ASP A 166 -6.05 -13.34 -10.21
CA ASP A 166 -5.65 -13.16 -11.62
C ASP A 166 -6.84 -12.95 -12.57
N ARG A 167 -8.08 -12.84 -12.04
CA ARG A 167 -9.28 -12.60 -12.84
C ARG A 167 -9.11 -11.38 -13.76
N PRO A 168 -9.74 -11.33 -14.95
CA PRO A 168 -9.70 -10.15 -15.79
C PRO A 168 -10.17 -8.89 -15.06
N LEU A 169 -9.50 -7.77 -15.32
CA LEU A 169 -9.93 -6.45 -14.83
C LEU A 169 -11.10 -5.98 -15.70
N THR A 170 -12.17 -5.54 -15.06
CA THR A 170 -13.44 -5.14 -15.70
C THR A 170 -13.67 -3.65 -15.60
N ASP A 171 -14.62 -3.12 -16.38
CA ASP A 171 -15.03 -1.71 -16.28
C ASP A 171 -15.65 -1.37 -14.91
N ALA A 172 -16.28 -2.35 -14.27
CA ALA A 172 -16.79 -2.21 -12.90
C ALA A 172 -15.64 -1.99 -11.90
N ASP A 173 -14.50 -2.67 -12.10
CA ASP A 173 -13.29 -2.49 -11.28
C ASP A 173 -12.70 -1.09 -11.47
N ILE A 174 -12.71 -0.57 -12.70
CA ILE A 174 -12.27 0.81 -12.99
C ILE A 174 -13.15 1.82 -12.24
N GLY A 175 -14.48 1.65 -12.30
CA GLY A 175 -15.43 2.50 -11.59
C GLY A 175 -15.22 2.47 -10.08
N ARG A 176 -15.15 1.27 -9.48
CA ARG A 176 -14.90 1.10 -8.05
C ARG A 176 -13.54 1.64 -7.63
N GLY A 177 -12.50 1.41 -8.43
CA GLY A 177 -11.16 1.91 -8.17
C GLY A 177 -11.10 3.43 -8.17
N ARG A 178 -11.84 4.08 -9.06
CA ARG A 178 -11.98 5.53 -9.09
C ARG A 178 -12.64 6.08 -7.82
N GLU A 179 -13.71 5.43 -7.36
CA GLU A 179 -14.42 5.83 -6.13
C GLU A 179 -13.53 5.70 -4.89
N LEU A 180 -12.82 4.57 -4.75
CA LEU A 180 -11.86 4.33 -3.67
C LEU A 180 -10.69 5.32 -3.72
N PHE A 181 -10.14 5.56 -4.92
CA PHE A 181 -9.04 6.51 -5.11
C PHE A 181 -9.43 7.92 -4.67
N MET A 182 -10.62 8.38 -5.08
CA MET A 182 -11.12 9.72 -4.78
C MET A 182 -11.70 9.86 -3.37
N GLY A 183 -11.91 8.75 -2.65
CA GLY A 183 -12.55 8.74 -1.34
C GLY A 183 -14.05 8.96 -1.38
N ALA A 184 -14.71 8.68 -2.52
CA ALA A 184 -16.16 8.62 -2.61
C ALA A 184 -16.72 7.40 -1.86
N THR A 185 -15.93 6.33 -1.82
CA THR A 185 -16.19 5.11 -1.06
C THR A 185 -15.04 4.90 -0.07
N GLN A 186 -15.37 4.50 1.17
CA GLN A 186 -14.38 4.17 2.19
C GLN A 186 -13.81 2.77 1.95
N TYR A 187 -12.54 2.57 2.29
CA TYR A 187 -11.94 1.25 2.33
C TYR A 187 -12.46 0.45 3.52
N GLU A 188 -12.57 -0.87 3.36
CA GLU A 188 -13.07 -1.80 4.39
C GLU A 188 -12.29 -1.67 5.71
N ASN A 189 -10.96 -1.58 5.61
CA ASN A 189 -10.07 -1.46 6.79
C ASN A 189 -9.77 0.00 7.17
N GLY A 190 -10.50 0.97 6.64
CA GLY A 190 -10.38 2.38 7.03
C GLY A 190 -9.13 3.10 6.49
N ALA A 191 -8.50 2.58 5.43
CA ALA A 191 -7.39 3.26 4.78
C ALA A 191 -7.79 4.65 4.24
N PRO A 192 -6.88 5.63 4.18
CA PRO A 192 -7.17 6.94 3.61
C PRO A 192 -7.29 6.89 2.09
N ALA A 193 -8.13 7.76 1.53
CA ALA A 193 -8.25 7.94 0.08
C ALA A 193 -6.92 8.37 -0.55
N CYS A 194 -6.55 7.75 -1.67
CA CYS A 194 -5.31 8.02 -2.38
C CYS A 194 -5.21 9.50 -2.81
N LEU A 195 -6.33 10.08 -3.23
CA LEU A 195 -6.45 11.47 -3.69
C LEU A 195 -6.01 12.50 -2.63
N SER A 196 -6.10 12.16 -1.34
CA SER A 196 -5.68 13.06 -0.26
C SER A 196 -4.20 13.43 -0.35
N CYS A 197 -3.37 12.50 -0.84
CA CYS A 197 -1.93 12.67 -0.96
C CYS A 197 -1.45 12.70 -2.41
N HIS A 198 -2.13 11.98 -3.31
CA HIS A 198 -1.73 11.79 -4.70
C HIS A 198 -2.67 12.47 -5.69
N THR A 199 -2.18 12.64 -6.90
CA THR A 199 -2.95 13.09 -8.06
C THR A 199 -2.78 12.10 -9.21
N VAL A 200 -3.75 12.07 -10.10
CA VAL A 200 -3.69 11.42 -11.42
C VAL A 200 -4.33 12.31 -12.48
N SER A 201 -4.10 12.02 -13.75
CA SER A 201 -4.71 12.74 -14.86
C SER A 201 -6.24 12.53 -14.87
N GLY A 202 -6.96 13.49 -15.44
CA GLY A 202 -8.42 13.40 -15.56
C GLY A 202 -9.22 13.65 -14.28
N ILE A 203 -8.58 14.01 -13.15
CA ILE A 203 -9.30 14.35 -11.91
C ILE A 203 -9.66 15.84 -11.86
N GLY A 204 -10.73 16.22 -12.56
CA GLY A 204 -11.44 17.49 -12.36
C GLY A 204 -10.59 18.78 -12.37
N GLY A 205 -11.20 19.90 -11.97
CA GLY A 205 -10.54 21.23 -11.98
C GLY A 205 -9.74 21.56 -10.71
N LEU A 206 -9.94 20.82 -9.61
CA LEU A 206 -9.28 21.08 -8.32
C LEU A 206 -8.03 20.23 -8.08
N GLY A 207 -7.75 19.25 -8.96
CA GLY A 207 -6.60 18.36 -8.84
C GLY A 207 -6.65 17.44 -7.62
N GLY A 208 -5.63 16.59 -7.48
CA GLY A 208 -5.41 15.77 -6.28
C GLY A 208 -4.36 16.34 -5.34
N GLY A 209 -4.04 15.56 -4.30
CA GLY A 209 -2.95 15.84 -3.38
C GLY A 209 -1.60 15.90 -4.08
N ARG A 210 -0.69 16.70 -3.50
CA ARG A 210 0.68 16.91 -4.01
C ARG A 210 1.76 16.46 -3.02
N LEU A 211 1.36 15.79 -1.94
CA LEU A 211 2.30 15.24 -0.95
C LEU A 211 3.02 14.02 -1.52
N GLY A 212 2.29 13.16 -2.22
CA GLY A 212 2.80 12.02 -2.95
C GLY A 212 3.07 12.34 -4.42
N PRO A 213 3.81 11.46 -5.13
CA PRO A 213 4.02 11.59 -6.57
C PRO A 213 2.72 11.49 -7.37
N ASP A 214 2.74 12.04 -8.58
CA ASP A 214 1.71 11.81 -9.59
C ASP A 214 1.69 10.33 -9.99
N LEU A 215 0.53 9.70 -9.87
CA LEU A 215 0.31 8.29 -10.13
C LEU A 215 -0.25 8.01 -11.53
N THR A 216 -0.39 9.02 -12.40
CA THR A 216 -0.91 8.87 -13.77
C THR A 216 -0.25 7.72 -14.52
N ASN A 217 1.08 7.65 -14.48
CA ASN A 217 1.87 6.60 -15.14
C ASN A 217 2.39 5.56 -14.13
N ALA A 218 1.73 5.39 -12.98
CA ALA A 218 2.21 4.44 -11.96
C ALA A 218 2.15 3.00 -12.46
N TYR A 219 1.13 2.66 -13.25
CA TYR A 219 0.97 1.31 -13.82
C TYR A 219 2.16 0.91 -14.69
N ASP A 220 2.55 1.79 -15.63
CA ASP A 220 3.70 1.55 -16.51
C ASP A 220 5.02 1.64 -15.76
N ARG A 221 5.17 2.63 -14.85
CA ARG A 221 6.39 2.82 -14.06
C ARG A 221 6.68 1.63 -13.16
N LEU A 222 5.66 0.96 -12.65
CA LEU A 222 5.82 -0.24 -11.82
C LEU A 222 5.80 -1.53 -12.66
N GLU A 223 5.71 -1.47 -13.98
CA GLU A 223 5.76 -2.64 -14.87
C GLU A 223 4.53 -3.57 -14.75
N GLY A 224 3.37 -2.96 -14.52
CA GLY A 224 2.07 -3.59 -14.69
C GLY A 224 1.46 -4.21 -13.44
N ARG A 225 0.37 -4.97 -13.66
CA ARG A 225 -0.57 -5.43 -12.61
C ARG A 225 0.11 -6.01 -11.37
N LYS A 226 1.00 -6.99 -11.54
CA LYS A 226 1.56 -7.75 -10.40
C LYS A 226 2.36 -6.85 -9.47
N ALA A 227 3.25 -6.03 -10.02
CA ALA A 227 4.09 -5.13 -9.24
C ALA A 227 3.30 -3.97 -8.62
N VAL A 228 2.29 -3.41 -9.32
CA VAL A 228 1.39 -2.41 -8.71
C VAL A 228 0.61 -3.02 -7.55
N SER A 229 0.08 -4.24 -7.73
CA SER A 229 -0.71 -4.90 -6.69
C SER A 229 0.15 -5.26 -5.47
N ALA A 230 1.36 -5.76 -5.69
CA ALA A 230 2.32 -6.02 -4.62
C ALA A 230 2.68 -4.74 -3.86
N TRP A 231 2.94 -3.64 -4.59
CA TRP A 231 3.24 -2.34 -4.00
C TRP A 231 2.08 -1.80 -3.16
N LEU A 232 0.83 -1.96 -3.62
CA LEU A 232 -0.36 -1.55 -2.86
C LEU A 232 -0.59 -2.43 -1.62
N GLY A 233 -0.26 -3.71 -1.68
CA GLY A 233 -0.31 -4.62 -0.53
C GLY A 233 0.72 -4.30 0.55
N ALA A 234 1.89 -3.78 0.16
CA ALA A 234 2.96 -3.41 1.09
C ALA A 234 3.77 -2.19 0.56
N PRO A 235 3.26 -0.95 0.71
CA PRO A 235 3.94 0.22 0.17
C PRO A 235 5.22 0.49 0.98
N PRO A 236 6.40 0.47 0.35
CA PRO A 236 7.69 0.56 1.05
C PRO A 236 8.09 1.99 1.41
N SER A 237 7.27 3.00 1.08
CA SER A 237 7.62 4.39 1.33
C SER A 237 7.51 4.74 2.81
N LEU A 238 8.42 5.57 3.33
CA LEU A 238 8.43 5.99 4.74
C LEU A 238 7.14 6.73 5.17
N VAL A 239 6.39 7.26 4.22
CA VAL A 239 5.14 7.99 4.48
C VAL A 239 3.92 7.06 4.43
N MET A 240 3.85 6.15 3.45
CA MET A 240 2.69 5.25 3.32
C MET A 240 2.79 3.99 4.16
N GLN A 241 3.99 3.45 4.37
CA GLN A 241 4.20 2.22 5.12
C GLN A 241 3.53 2.26 6.50
N PRO A 242 3.73 3.28 7.36
CA PRO A 242 3.10 3.30 8.68
C PRO A 242 1.57 3.46 8.61
N VAL A 243 1.06 4.13 7.57
CA VAL A 243 -0.38 4.37 7.39
C VAL A 243 -1.10 3.08 6.97
N PHE A 244 -0.55 2.36 5.99
CA PHE A 244 -1.18 1.17 5.42
C PHE A 244 -0.84 -0.12 6.17
N LYS A 245 0.16 -0.10 7.05
CA LYS A 245 0.42 -1.22 7.97
C LYS A 245 -0.75 -1.47 8.91
N ASP A 246 -1.34 -0.41 9.45
CA ASP A 246 -2.47 -0.49 10.40
C ASP A 246 -3.83 -0.53 9.66
N HIS A 247 -3.85 -0.12 8.39
CA HIS A 247 -5.01 -0.09 7.52
C HIS A 247 -4.73 -0.82 6.18
N PRO A 248 -4.59 -2.16 6.20
CA PRO A 248 -4.26 -2.93 4.99
C PRO A 248 -5.40 -2.88 3.98
N LEU A 249 -5.07 -2.89 2.69
CA LEU A 249 -6.08 -2.96 1.61
C LEU A 249 -6.56 -4.40 1.41
N ASP A 250 -7.84 -4.56 1.08
CA ASP A 250 -8.40 -5.85 0.65
C ASP A 250 -7.98 -6.20 -0.79
N GLY A 251 -7.94 -7.49 -1.13
CA GLY A 251 -7.54 -7.97 -2.45
C GLY A 251 -8.41 -7.41 -3.58
N GLU A 252 -9.73 -7.32 -3.40
CA GLU A 252 -10.64 -6.78 -4.41
C GLU A 252 -10.52 -5.25 -4.51
N GLU A 253 -10.20 -4.56 -3.41
CA GLU A 253 -9.90 -3.13 -3.42
C GLU A 253 -8.61 -2.83 -4.19
N VAL A 254 -7.56 -3.63 -4.00
CA VAL A 254 -6.32 -3.52 -4.76
C VAL A 254 -6.57 -3.76 -6.24
N LEU A 255 -7.38 -4.76 -6.60
CA LEU A 255 -7.73 -5.02 -7.99
C LEU A 255 -8.46 -3.85 -8.65
N ALA A 256 -9.43 -3.26 -7.94
CA ALA A 256 -10.14 -2.09 -8.40
C ALA A 256 -9.18 -0.90 -8.62
N LEU A 257 -8.29 -0.64 -7.66
CA LEU A 257 -7.27 0.41 -7.80
C LEU A 257 -6.31 0.16 -8.98
N VAL A 258 -5.87 -1.08 -9.18
CA VAL A 258 -5.00 -1.44 -10.30
C VAL A 258 -5.72 -1.26 -11.63
N ALA A 259 -6.99 -1.66 -11.73
CA ALA A 259 -7.82 -1.42 -12.92
C ALA A 259 -7.93 0.08 -13.23
N TYR A 260 -8.20 0.89 -12.21
CA TYR A 260 -8.29 2.34 -12.37
C TYR A 260 -6.94 2.95 -12.79
N LEU A 261 -5.83 2.63 -12.12
CA LEU A 261 -4.51 3.14 -12.48
C LEU A 261 -4.06 2.71 -13.88
N LYS A 262 -4.38 1.48 -14.28
CA LYS A 262 -4.17 1.01 -15.66
C LYS A 262 -4.96 1.87 -16.64
N SER A 263 -6.26 2.06 -16.39
CA SER A 263 -7.13 2.84 -17.27
C SER A 263 -6.62 4.27 -17.43
N VAL A 264 -6.08 4.88 -16.36
CA VAL A 264 -5.55 6.26 -16.37
C VAL A 264 -4.22 6.35 -17.11
N ALA A 265 -3.34 5.35 -16.98
CA ALA A 265 -2.08 5.28 -17.73
C ALA A 265 -2.31 5.09 -19.24
N GLU A 266 -3.29 4.26 -19.62
CA GLU A 266 -3.66 4.00 -21.02
C GLU A 266 -4.54 5.10 -21.61
N SER A 267 -5.11 5.97 -20.78
CA SER A 267 -5.92 7.09 -21.23
C SER A 267 -5.04 8.12 -21.95
N GLU A 268 -5.27 8.36 -23.24
CA GLU A 268 -4.74 9.52 -23.99
C GLU A 268 -5.28 10.87 -23.47
N VAL A 269 -5.98 10.89 -22.33
CA VAL A 269 -6.29 12.10 -21.57
C VAL A 269 -5.01 12.60 -20.88
N GLY A 270 -3.99 12.82 -21.70
CA GLY A 270 -2.85 13.64 -21.38
C GLY A 270 -3.37 14.97 -20.85
N VAL A 271 -2.72 15.44 -19.78
CA VAL A 271 -2.60 16.84 -19.38
C VAL A 271 -3.44 17.75 -20.27
N ALA A 272 -4.53 18.30 -19.76
CA ALA A 272 -5.23 19.36 -20.46
C ALA A 272 -4.61 20.70 -20.03
N PRO A 273 -3.47 21.16 -20.61
CA PRO A 273 -3.07 22.56 -20.48
C PRO A 273 -4.19 23.46 -21.04
N VAL A 274 -5.08 22.91 -21.87
CA VAL A 274 -6.29 23.56 -22.36
C VAL A 274 -7.27 23.98 -21.26
N SER A 275 -7.42 23.25 -20.14
CA SER A 275 -8.35 23.69 -19.07
C SER A 275 -7.75 24.83 -18.23
N THR A 276 -6.45 24.73 -17.90
CA THR A 276 -5.71 25.77 -17.17
C THR A 276 -5.55 27.02 -18.02
N LEU A 277 -5.21 26.88 -19.31
CA LEU A 277 -5.12 28.00 -20.25
C LEU A 277 -6.48 28.65 -20.48
N LYS A 278 -7.57 27.86 -20.64
CA LYS A 278 -8.93 28.42 -20.75
C LYS A 278 -9.35 29.17 -19.48
N PHE A 279 -8.99 28.68 -18.29
CA PHE A 279 -9.25 29.36 -17.02
C PHE A 279 -8.45 30.67 -16.89
N VAL A 280 -7.17 30.65 -17.24
CA VAL A 280 -6.32 31.86 -17.22
C VAL A 280 -6.82 32.88 -18.25
N LEU A 281 -7.14 32.43 -19.47
CA LEU A 281 -7.69 33.30 -20.53
C LEU A 281 -9.06 33.86 -20.15
N SER A 282 -9.94 33.07 -19.50
CA SER A 282 -11.23 33.57 -19.02
C SER A 282 -11.06 34.57 -17.88
N GLY A 283 -10.08 34.38 -17.00
CA GLY A 283 -9.70 35.35 -15.97
C GLY A 283 -9.21 36.68 -16.55
N PHE A 284 -8.33 36.64 -17.56
CA PHE A 284 -7.89 37.85 -18.27
C PHE A 284 -9.03 38.52 -19.04
N ALA A 285 -9.87 37.75 -19.73
CA ALA A 285 -11.01 38.28 -20.46
C ALA A 285 -12.03 38.95 -19.52
N GLY A 286 -12.34 38.32 -18.39
CA GLY A 286 -13.21 38.88 -17.36
C GLY A 286 -12.64 40.15 -16.73
N SER A 287 -11.34 40.16 -16.44
CA SER A 287 -10.66 41.35 -15.90
C SER A 287 -10.65 42.50 -16.90
N ALA A 288 -10.35 42.21 -18.17
CA ALA A 288 -10.39 43.21 -19.24
C ALA A 288 -11.80 43.77 -19.43
N PHE A 289 -12.83 42.91 -19.42
CA PHE A 289 -14.22 43.32 -19.52
C PHE A 289 -14.63 44.24 -18.35
N LEU A 290 -14.29 43.86 -17.11
CA LEU A 290 -14.54 44.68 -15.92
C LEU A 290 -13.86 46.05 -16.01
N LEU A 291 -12.59 46.09 -16.42
CA LEU A 291 -11.85 47.34 -16.58
C LEU A 291 -12.46 48.23 -17.67
N LEU A 292 -12.88 47.66 -18.80
CA LEU A 292 -13.56 48.39 -19.87
C LEU A 292 -14.93 48.92 -19.43
N LEU A 293 -15.67 48.15 -18.63
CA LEU A 293 -16.98 48.53 -18.11
C LEU A 293 -16.83 49.65 -17.07
N LEU A 294 -15.85 49.54 -16.16
CA LEU A 294 -15.51 50.60 -15.21
C LEU A 294 -15.07 51.87 -15.93
N ASP A 295 -14.20 51.78 -16.92
CA ASP A 295 -13.77 52.92 -17.73
C ASP A 295 -14.95 53.56 -18.47
N PHE A 296 -15.84 52.77 -19.07
CA PHE A 296 -17.05 53.27 -19.74
C PHE A 296 -17.98 54.02 -18.78
N LEU A 297 -18.23 53.48 -17.58
CA LEU A 297 -19.05 54.11 -16.55
C LEU A 297 -18.38 55.40 -16.02
N TRP A 298 -17.06 55.37 -15.78
CA TRP A 298 -16.32 56.54 -15.27
C TRP A 298 -16.11 57.64 -16.32
N ARG A 299 -16.12 57.34 -17.62
CA ARG A 299 -16.04 58.34 -18.70
C ARG A 299 -17.14 59.39 -18.61
N ARG A 300 -18.33 59.05 -18.11
CA ARG A 300 -19.41 60.03 -17.86
C ARG A 300 -19.10 60.94 -16.67
N ARG A 301 -18.45 60.43 -15.62
CA ARG A 301 -18.02 61.20 -14.44
C ARG A 301 -16.97 62.26 -14.79
N TYR A 302 -15.94 61.90 -15.58
CA TYR A 302 -14.85 62.81 -15.93
C TYR A 302 -15.25 63.93 -16.91
N ARG A 303 -16.23 63.69 -17.81
CA ARG A 303 -16.73 64.77 -18.71
C ARG A 303 -17.42 65.89 -17.94
N ALA A 304 -18.08 65.58 -16.82
CA ALA A 304 -18.76 66.56 -15.98
C ALA A 304 -17.78 67.52 -15.28
N THR A 305 -16.62 67.04 -14.82
CA THR A 305 -15.58 67.86 -14.16
C THR A 305 -14.60 68.50 -15.14
N ARG A 306 -14.30 67.90 -16.28
CA ARG A 306 -13.32 68.44 -17.25
C ARG A 306 -13.85 69.63 -18.06
N ARG A 307 -15.16 69.67 -18.36
CA ARG A 307 -15.80 70.78 -19.07
C ARG A 307 -15.62 72.15 -18.38
N PRO A 308 -15.88 72.30 -17.07
CA PRO A 308 -15.66 73.58 -16.38
C PRO A 308 -14.17 73.98 -16.28
N MET A 309 -13.24 73.04 -16.12
CA MET A 309 -11.80 73.36 -16.06
C MET A 309 -11.22 73.87 -17.38
N VAL A 310 -11.61 73.29 -18.52
CA VAL A 310 -11.16 73.76 -19.84
C VAL A 310 -11.78 75.10 -20.19
N ARG A 311 -13.06 75.33 -19.82
CA ARG A 311 -13.75 76.61 -20.01
C ARG A 311 -13.08 77.73 -19.21
N ASN A 312 -12.71 77.49 -17.94
CA ASN A 312 -12.01 78.48 -17.13
C ASN A 312 -10.60 78.79 -17.66
N ARG A 313 -9.91 77.81 -18.26
CA ARG A 313 -8.58 78.02 -18.87
C ARG A 313 -8.65 78.91 -20.12
N HIS A 314 -9.71 78.79 -20.93
CA HIS A 314 -9.94 79.68 -22.07
C HIS A 314 -10.30 81.11 -21.64
N HIS A 315 -11.07 81.29 -20.56
CA HIS A 315 -11.33 82.62 -20.01
C HIS A 315 -10.07 83.27 -19.41
N ALA A 316 -9.21 82.50 -18.72
CA ALA A 316 -7.95 83.00 -18.19
C ALA A 316 -6.94 83.38 -19.30
N ALA A 317 -6.89 82.64 -20.41
CA ALA A 317 -6.01 82.94 -21.54
C ALA A 317 -6.49 84.13 -22.42
N MET A 318 -7.79 84.42 -22.43
CA MET A 318 -8.34 85.60 -23.12
C MET A 318 -8.28 86.89 -22.27
N GLY A 319 -8.18 86.78 -20.94
CA GLY A 319 -8.05 87.91 -20.03
C GLY A 319 -6.62 88.45 -19.82
N SER A 320 -5.57 87.79 -20.34
CA SER A 320 -4.17 88.26 -20.21
C SER A 320 -3.61 88.96 -21.46
N LYS A 321 -4.46 89.25 -22.45
CA LYS A 321 -4.08 89.91 -23.72
C LYS A 321 -4.52 91.38 -23.82
N SER A 322 -5.03 91.99 -22.74
CA SER A 322 -5.33 93.43 -22.67
C SER A 322 -4.22 94.20 -22.00
#